data_AF-A0A286C573-F1
#
_entry.id   AF-A0A286C573-F1
#
_cell.length_a   1.000
_cell.length_b   1.000
_cell.length_c   1.000
_cell.angle_alpha   90.00
_cell.angle_beta   90.00
_cell.angle_gamma   90.00
#
_symmetry.space_group_name_H-M   'P 1'
#
loop_
_entity.id
_entity.type
_entity.pdbx_description
1 polymer ?
#
loop_
_entity_poly.entity_id
_entity_poly.type
_entity_poly.pdbx_seq_one_letter_code
_entity_poly.pdbx_strand_id
1 'polypeptide(L)'
;MASDRDGRSSSDKRGFASMDEDKQREIASKGGKAAHEKGTAHEFNSQEAREAGSKGGKAAHEKGTAHEFSSEEARRAGSKGGKAAHEKGTAHEFNSEEAREAGRKGGESRGSGSYDDKSSSSTRGGTPEQHPKTGTQSHKNR
;
A
#
# COMPACT_ATOMS: atom_id res chain seq x y z
N MET A 1 0.82 39.39 64.02
CA MET A 1 0.40 38.07 63.51
C MET A 1 0.43 38.14 61.99
N ALA A 2 1.43 37.48 61.39
CA ALA A 2 1.49 37.29 59.95
C ALA A 2 0.36 36.34 59.54
N SER A 3 -0.42 36.71 58.53
CA SER A 3 -1.38 35.80 57.89
C SER A 3 -0.79 35.32 56.57
N ASP A 4 -0.56 34.02 56.56
CA ASP A 4 0.06 33.19 55.56
C ASP A 4 -0.55 33.26 54.15
N ARG A 5 0.32 32.97 53.18
CA ARG A 5 0.01 32.67 51.79
C ARG A 5 -0.71 31.32 51.70
N ASP A 6 -1.81 31.21 50.96
CA ASP A 6 -2.22 29.91 50.38
C ASP A 6 -3.20 30.07 49.21
N GLY A 7 -3.02 29.28 48.14
CA GLY A 7 -4.03 29.05 47.09
C GLY A 7 -3.69 29.59 45.69
N ARG A 8 -2.59 29.17 45.07
CA ARG A 8 -2.56 28.09 44.06
C ARG A 8 -3.31 28.42 42.75
N SER A 9 -2.53 28.88 41.77
CA SER A 9 -2.60 28.47 40.35
C SER A 9 -3.90 27.82 39.87
N SER A 10 -4.88 28.63 39.48
CA SER A 10 -5.77 28.23 38.39
C SER A 10 -5.34 29.04 37.18
N SER A 11 -4.35 28.53 36.46
CA SER A 11 -4.27 28.82 35.03
C SER A 11 -5.65 28.49 34.48
N ASP A 12 -6.45 29.52 34.22
CA ASP A 12 -7.76 29.36 33.66
C ASP A 12 -7.60 28.51 32.40
N LYS A 13 -8.17 27.30 32.39
CA LYS A 13 -8.19 26.34 31.29
C LYS A 13 -8.97 26.90 30.09
N ARG A 14 -8.55 28.05 29.58
CA ARG A 14 -9.14 28.78 28.46
C ARG A 14 -8.30 28.49 27.21
N GLY A 15 -8.97 28.52 26.06
CA GLY A 15 -8.35 28.30 24.77
C GLY A 15 -8.48 26.87 24.26
N PHE A 16 -8.11 26.70 22.98
CA PHE A 16 -8.31 25.48 22.22
C PHE A 16 -7.64 24.25 22.86
N ALA A 17 -6.40 24.41 23.33
CA ALA A 17 -5.63 23.34 23.96
C ALA A 17 -6.20 22.85 25.29
N SER A 18 -7.04 23.65 25.94
CA SER A 18 -7.66 23.34 27.24
C SER A 18 -9.02 22.64 27.10
N MET A 19 -9.54 22.49 25.87
CA MET A 19 -10.80 21.78 25.58
C MET A 19 -10.61 20.27 25.52
N ASP A 20 -11.70 19.51 25.62
CA ASP A 20 -11.68 18.05 25.39
C ASP A 20 -11.18 17.70 23.98
N GLU A 21 -10.44 16.60 23.85
CA GLU A 21 -9.80 16.20 22.59
C GLU A 21 -10.80 16.00 21.45
N ASP A 22 -11.95 15.39 21.73
CA ASP A 22 -13.00 15.16 20.74
C ASP A 22 -13.53 16.50 20.19
N LYS A 23 -13.70 17.48 21.07
CA LYS A 23 -14.13 18.83 20.71
C LYS A 23 -13.06 19.57 19.90
N GLN A 24 -11.79 19.41 20.25
CA GLN A 24 -10.68 19.95 19.47
C GLN A 24 -10.65 19.36 18.06
N ARG A 25 -10.77 18.02 17.94
CA ARG A 25 -10.82 17.33 16.64
C ARG A 25 -12.01 17.77 15.81
N GLU A 26 -13.19 17.91 16.42
CA GLU A 26 -14.39 18.36 15.72
C GLU A 26 -14.21 19.79 15.18
N ILE A 27 -13.69 20.71 16.00
CA ILE A 27 -13.43 22.09 15.58
C ILE A 27 -12.33 22.14 14.51
N ALA A 28 -11.25 21.38 14.65
CA ALA A 28 -10.19 21.29 13.65
C ALA A 28 -10.70 20.71 12.32
N SER A 29 -11.53 19.67 12.38
CA SER A 29 -12.17 19.07 11.20
C SER A 29 -13.08 20.07 10.50
N LYS A 30 -13.91 20.80 11.25
CA LYS A 30 -14.76 21.88 10.71
C LYS A 30 -13.93 23.00 10.10
N GLY A 31 -12.84 23.39 10.75
CA GLY A 31 -11.92 24.41 10.24
C GLY A 31 -11.28 24.02 8.90
N GLY A 32 -10.79 22.77 8.79
CA GLY A 32 -10.23 22.24 7.54
C GLY A 32 -11.26 22.18 6.41
N LYS A 33 -12.47 21.66 6.69
CA LYS A 33 -13.57 21.64 5.71
C LYS A 33 -13.96 23.03 5.24
N ALA A 34 -14.11 23.97 6.18
CA ALA A 34 -14.45 25.35 5.86
C ALA A 34 -13.35 26.04 5.02
N ALA A 35 -12.07 25.72 5.27
CA ALA A 35 -10.97 26.28 4.49
C ALA A 35 -10.99 25.81 3.03
N HIS A 36 -11.31 24.53 2.78
CA HIS A 36 -11.53 23.99 1.44
C HIS A 36 -12.78 24.58 0.79
N GLU A 37 -13.92 24.63 1.50
CA GLU A 37 -15.16 25.22 0.99
C GLU A 37 -15.00 26.70 0.61
N LYS A 38 -14.21 27.46 1.36
CA LYS A 38 -13.89 28.87 1.09
C LYS A 38 -12.79 29.06 0.05
N GLY A 39 -12.20 27.99 -0.49
CA GLY A 39 -11.09 28.08 -1.47
C GLY A 39 -9.80 28.68 -0.90
N THR A 40 -9.66 28.72 0.44
CA THR A 40 -8.44 29.20 1.10
C THR A 40 -7.39 28.11 1.26
N ALA A 41 -7.83 26.84 1.22
CA ALA A 41 -6.94 25.69 1.26
C ALA A 41 -6.35 25.40 -0.13
N HIS A 42 -5.15 24.80 -0.14
CA HIS A 42 -4.54 24.28 -1.36
C HIS A 42 -5.33 23.07 -1.88
N GLU A 43 -5.68 23.09 -3.17
CA GLU A 43 -6.33 21.97 -3.83
C GLU A 43 -5.28 21.15 -4.58
N PHE A 44 -5.04 19.93 -4.11
CA PHE A 44 -4.15 19.02 -4.80
C PHE A 44 -4.85 18.45 -6.04
N ASN A 45 -4.31 18.75 -7.21
CA ASN A 45 -4.71 18.05 -8.42
C ASN A 45 -4.08 16.63 -8.44
N SER A 46 -4.67 15.71 -9.20
CA SER A 46 -4.22 14.31 -9.25
C SER A 46 -2.76 14.15 -9.70
N GLN A 47 -2.27 15.04 -10.55
CA GLN A 47 -0.88 15.01 -11.01
C GLN A 47 0.07 15.43 -9.88
N GLU A 48 -0.24 16.51 -9.18
CA GLU A 48 0.54 17.03 -8.05
C GLU A 48 0.57 16.01 -6.90
N ALA A 49 -0.56 15.37 -6.59
CA ALA A 49 -0.60 14.32 -5.57
C ALA A 49 0.35 13.16 -5.94
N ARG A 50 0.41 12.78 -7.22
CA ARG A 50 1.30 11.73 -7.72
C ARG A 50 2.76 12.16 -7.69
N GLU A 51 3.07 13.40 -8.06
CA GLU A 51 4.41 13.97 -8.00
C GLU A 51 4.92 14.06 -6.57
N ALA A 52 4.08 14.56 -5.64
CA ALA A 52 4.39 14.62 -4.21
C ALA A 52 4.61 13.23 -3.62
N GLY A 53 3.74 12.25 -3.95
CA GLY A 53 3.91 10.87 -3.54
C GLY A 53 5.21 10.24 -4.06
N SER A 54 5.54 10.46 -5.34
CA SER A 54 6.79 10.01 -5.96
C SER A 54 8.01 10.63 -5.27
N LYS A 55 7.99 11.95 -5.02
CA LYS A 55 9.07 12.67 -4.34
C LYS A 55 9.23 12.19 -2.89
N GLY A 56 8.14 11.98 -2.17
CA GLY A 56 8.15 11.46 -0.81
C GLY A 56 8.74 10.04 -0.74
N GLY A 57 8.36 9.16 -1.66
CA GLY A 57 8.91 7.82 -1.77
C GLY A 57 10.42 7.83 -2.03
N LYS A 58 10.87 8.63 -3.01
CA LYS A 58 12.31 8.80 -3.31
C LYS A 58 13.08 9.32 -2.10
N ALA A 59 12.57 10.37 -1.45
CA ALA A 59 13.21 10.95 -0.28
C ALA A 59 13.27 9.96 0.89
N ALA A 60 12.26 9.10 1.09
CA ALA A 60 12.28 8.08 2.12
C ALA A 60 13.35 7.01 1.85
N HIS A 61 13.51 6.60 0.57
CA HIS A 61 14.59 5.69 0.18
C HIS A 61 15.98 6.32 0.36
N GLU A 62 16.15 7.58 -0.08
CA GLU A 62 17.41 8.31 0.08
C GLU A 62 17.81 8.47 1.56
N LYS A 63 16.83 8.69 2.44
CA LYS A 63 17.05 8.84 3.89
C LYS A 63 17.14 7.51 4.64
N GLY A 64 16.94 6.38 3.97
CA GLY A 64 16.92 5.05 4.60
C GLY A 64 15.74 4.83 5.55
N THR A 65 14.69 5.65 5.47
CA THR A 65 13.46 5.49 6.26
C THR A 65 12.40 4.66 5.54
N ALA A 66 12.65 4.27 4.28
CA ALA A 66 11.77 3.41 3.53
C ALA A 66 11.78 1.97 4.10
N HIS A 67 10.64 1.29 4.01
CA HIS A 67 10.55 -0.12 4.35
C HIS A 67 11.20 -0.95 3.25
N GLU A 68 12.23 -1.71 3.61
CA GLU A 68 12.89 -2.65 2.71
C GLU A 68 12.15 -3.97 2.74
N PHE A 69 11.44 -4.29 1.65
CA PHE A 69 10.74 -5.56 1.53
C PHE A 69 11.72 -6.67 1.16
N SER A 70 11.70 -7.76 1.92
CA SER A 70 12.32 -9.00 1.45
C SER A 70 11.58 -9.53 0.20
N SER A 71 12.25 -10.32 -0.64
CA SER A 71 11.60 -10.88 -1.85
C SER A 71 10.38 -11.74 -1.55
N GLU A 72 10.38 -12.45 -0.41
CA GLU A 72 9.23 -13.22 0.04
C GLU A 72 8.07 -12.31 0.47
N GLU A 73 8.37 -11.25 1.21
CA GLU A 73 7.38 -10.29 1.70
C GLU A 73 6.75 -9.50 0.55
N ALA A 74 7.55 -9.03 -0.41
CA ALA A 74 7.06 -8.38 -1.62
C ALA A 74 6.13 -9.31 -2.42
N ARG A 75 6.48 -10.60 -2.53
CA ARG A 75 5.62 -11.60 -3.19
C ARG A 75 4.30 -11.78 -2.43
N ARG A 76 4.35 -11.95 -1.11
CA ARG A 76 3.13 -12.11 -0.27
C ARG A 76 2.24 -10.88 -0.36
N ALA A 77 2.81 -9.68 -0.30
CA ALA A 77 2.08 -8.41 -0.45
C ALA A 77 1.44 -8.31 -1.84
N GLY A 78 2.19 -8.62 -2.91
CA GLY A 78 1.68 -8.64 -4.28
C GLY A 78 0.54 -9.64 -4.48
N SER A 79 0.70 -10.88 -4.00
CA SER A 79 -0.36 -11.90 -4.05
C SER A 79 -1.61 -11.49 -3.28
N LYS A 80 -1.46 -10.88 -2.10
CA LYS A 80 -2.58 -10.37 -1.30
C LYS A 80 -3.29 -9.21 -2.02
N GLY A 81 -2.54 -8.28 -2.60
CA GLY A 81 -3.07 -7.17 -3.38
C GLY A 81 -3.85 -7.64 -4.61
N GLY A 82 -3.31 -8.59 -5.36
CA GLY A 82 -3.99 -9.19 -6.52
C GLY A 82 -5.30 -9.88 -6.14
N LYS A 83 -5.30 -10.69 -5.07
CA LYS A 83 -6.52 -11.33 -4.55
C LYS A 83 -7.58 -10.30 -4.16
N ALA A 84 -7.18 -9.24 -3.43
CA ALA A 84 -8.09 -8.18 -3.03
C ALA A 84 -8.66 -7.41 -4.22
N ALA A 85 -7.88 -7.20 -5.29
CA ALA A 85 -8.37 -6.56 -6.51
C ALA A 85 -9.41 -7.43 -7.24
N HIS A 86 -9.20 -8.75 -7.31
CA HIS A 86 -10.19 -9.67 -7.88
C HIS A 86 -11.46 -9.72 -7.04
N GLU A 87 -11.34 -9.77 -5.71
CA GLU A 87 -12.50 -9.75 -4.81
C GLU A 87 -13.33 -8.47 -4.96
N LYS A 88 -12.67 -7.33 -5.19
CA LYS A 88 -13.32 -6.03 -5.40
C LYS A 88 -13.76 -5.76 -6.85
N GLY A 89 -13.48 -6.68 -7.79
CA GLY A 89 -13.78 -6.50 -9.20
C GLY A 89 -12.99 -5.38 -9.89
N THR A 90 -11.88 -4.93 -9.29
CA THR A 90 -10.99 -3.91 -9.86
C THR A 90 -9.79 -4.52 -10.58
N ALA A 91 -9.67 -5.85 -10.57
CA ALA A 91 -8.61 -6.55 -11.27
C ALA A 91 -8.82 -6.50 -12.79
N HIS A 92 -7.71 -6.46 -13.52
CA HIS A 92 -7.72 -6.64 -14.96
C HIS A 92 -7.86 -8.14 -15.28
N GLU A 93 -8.82 -8.47 -16.13
CA GLU A 93 -9.04 -9.84 -16.60
C GLU A 93 -8.10 -10.11 -17.78
N PHE A 94 -7.04 -10.88 -17.52
CA PHE A 94 -6.10 -11.26 -18.57
C PHE A 94 -6.68 -12.39 -19.41
N ASN A 95 -6.64 -12.23 -20.73
CA ASN A 95 -6.80 -13.38 -21.62
C ASN A 95 -5.52 -14.27 -21.60
N SER A 96 -5.62 -15.48 -22.13
CA SER A 96 -4.52 -16.46 -22.07
C SER A 96 -3.24 -16.01 -22.79
N GLU A 97 -3.36 -15.21 -23.84
CA GLU A 97 -2.21 -14.70 -24.59
C GLU A 97 -1.53 -13.55 -23.83
N GLU A 98 -2.35 -12.63 -23.31
CA GLU A 98 -1.92 -11.48 -22.53
C GLU A 98 -1.25 -11.89 -21.21
N ALA A 99 -1.77 -12.90 -20.52
CA ALA A 99 -1.15 -13.45 -19.31
C ALA A 99 0.24 -14.05 -19.60
N ARG A 100 0.40 -14.73 -20.75
CA ARG A 100 1.68 -15.31 -21.18
C ARG A 100 2.68 -14.22 -21.57
N GLU A 101 2.23 -13.15 -22.20
CA GLU A 101 3.08 -12.00 -22.54
C GLU A 101 3.53 -11.24 -21.28
N ALA A 102 2.60 -10.93 -20.37
CA ALA A 102 2.89 -10.28 -19.10
C ALA A 102 3.88 -11.10 -18.24
N GLY A 103 3.72 -12.43 -18.21
CA GLY A 103 4.63 -13.34 -17.53
C GLY A 103 6.04 -13.36 -18.13
N ARG A 104 6.17 -13.30 -19.47
CA ARG A 104 7.46 -13.19 -20.16
C ARG A 104 8.17 -11.88 -19.79
N LYS A 105 7.49 -10.74 -19.98
CA LYS A 105 8.03 -9.40 -19.70
C LYS A 105 8.41 -9.19 -18.23
N GLY A 106 7.60 -9.71 -17.30
CA GLY A 106 7.87 -9.63 -15.85
C GLY A 106 9.02 -10.54 -15.38
N GLY A 107 9.42 -11.52 -16.20
CA GLY A 107 10.58 -12.38 -15.96
C GLY A 107 11.88 -11.82 -16.56
N GLU A 108 11.79 -11.10 -17.67
CA GLU A 108 12.94 -10.50 -18.38
C GLU A 108 13.66 -9.42 -17.55
N SER A 109 12.94 -8.68 -16.71
CA SER A 109 13.53 -7.68 -15.79
C SER A 109 14.47 -8.29 -14.73
N ARG A 110 14.52 -9.63 -14.64
CA ARG A 110 15.30 -10.41 -13.67
C ARG A 110 16.48 -11.13 -14.31
N GLY A 111 16.64 -11.01 -15.63
CA GLY A 111 17.48 -11.88 -16.46
C GLY A 111 18.65 -11.21 -17.19
N SER A 112 18.98 -9.94 -16.91
CA SER A 112 20.14 -9.28 -17.53
C SER A 112 21.41 -9.40 -16.65
N GLY A 113 21.70 -10.62 -16.19
CA GLY A 113 22.99 -11.00 -15.63
C GLY A 113 23.78 -11.76 -16.68
N SER A 114 24.63 -11.04 -17.41
CA SER A 114 25.57 -11.60 -18.39
C SER A 114 26.63 -12.46 -17.68
N TYR A 115 26.47 -13.78 -17.69
CA TYR A 115 27.58 -14.72 -17.49
C TYR A 115 27.38 -15.93 -18.40
N ASP A 116 28.28 -16.09 -19.36
CA ASP A 116 28.54 -17.33 -20.05
C ASP A 116 28.71 -18.49 -19.04
N ASP A 117 27.90 -19.54 -19.14
CA ASP A 117 28.39 -20.91 -18.90
C ASP A 117 27.45 -21.95 -19.49
N LYS A 118 28.07 -23.02 -19.96
CA LYS A 118 27.52 -24.15 -20.69
C LYS A 118 26.58 -24.99 -19.83
N SER A 119 25.61 -25.62 -20.50
CA SER A 119 25.09 -26.94 -20.12
C SER A 119 24.55 -27.11 -18.69
N SER A 120 23.25 -26.90 -18.51
CA SER A 120 22.46 -27.91 -17.79
C SER A 120 21.00 -27.87 -18.25
N SER A 121 20.54 -29.03 -18.69
CA SER A 121 19.14 -29.33 -18.95
C SER A 121 18.33 -29.03 -17.69
N SER A 122 17.63 -27.90 -17.68
CA SER A 122 16.60 -27.64 -16.69
C SER A 122 15.35 -27.24 -17.45
N THR A 123 14.39 -28.16 -17.45
CA THR A 123 13.12 -28.14 -18.17
C THR A 123 12.35 -26.86 -17.87
N ARG A 124 12.54 -25.88 -18.76
CA ARG A 124 11.76 -24.65 -18.87
C ARG A 124 10.62 -24.92 -19.84
N GLY A 125 9.40 -24.99 -19.32
CA GLY A 125 8.17 -25.07 -20.12
C GLY A 125 7.51 -26.43 -20.01
N GLY A 126 6.48 -26.52 -19.18
CA GLY A 126 5.51 -27.61 -19.28
C GLY A 126 4.89 -27.58 -20.66
N THR A 127 5.14 -28.64 -21.44
CA THR A 127 4.39 -29.00 -22.64
C THR A 127 2.91 -29.16 -22.28
N PRO A 128 1.94 -28.70 -23.10
CA PRO A 128 0.51 -28.77 -22.78
C PRO A 128 -0.10 -30.19 -22.86
N GLU A 129 0.69 -31.26 -22.81
CA GLU A 129 0.26 -32.59 -23.25
C GLU A 129 0.38 -33.73 -22.22
N GLN A 130 0.36 -33.45 -20.91
CA GLN A 130 0.24 -34.52 -19.90
C GLN A 130 -0.69 -34.14 -18.74
N HIS A 131 -1.99 -34.31 -18.94
CA HIS A 131 -2.91 -34.57 -17.84
C HIS A 131 -2.98 -36.10 -17.64
N PRO A 132 -2.40 -36.69 -16.57
CA PRO A 132 -2.89 -37.99 -16.13
C PRO A 132 -4.35 -37.77 -15.70
N LYS A 133 -5.25 -38.53 -16.32
CA LYS A 133 -6.67 -38.61 -15.95
C LYS A 133 -6.77 -38.96 -14.47
N THR A 134 -6.85 -37.97 -13.58
CA THR A 134 -7.21 -38.20 -12.19
C THR A 134 -8.72 -38.32 -12.13
N GLY A 135 -9.16 -39.53 -11.80
CA GLY A 135 -10.54 -39.97 -11.82
C GLY A 135 -11.47 -39.09 -10.98
N THR A 136 -12.70 -39.03 -11.45
CA THR A 136 -13.88 -38.64 -10.72
C THR A 136 -13.99 -39.42 -9.40
N GLN A 137 -13.91 -38.74 -8.25
CA GLN A 137 -14.52 -39.25 -7.02
C GLN A 137 -15.62 -38.30 -6.56
N SER A 138 -16.84 -38.77 -6.75
CA SER A 138 -18.05 -38.19 -6.17
C SER A 138 -18.03 -38.35 -4.65
N HIS A 139 -18.12 -37.25 -3.91
CA HIS A 139 -18.64 -37.27 -2.56
C HIS A 139 -20.09 -36.79 -2.59
N LYS A 140 -21.02 -37.74 -2.69
CA LYS A 140 -22.41 -37.52 -2.29
C LYS A 140 -22.43 -37.57 -0.77
N ASN A 141 -22.70 -36.44 -0.12
CA ASN A 141 -23.09 -36.43 1.27
C ASN A 141 -24.59 -36.73 1.36
N ARG A 142 -24.88 -37.67 2.25
CA ARG A 142 -26.20 -38.19 2.62
C ARG A 142 -26.77 -37.35 3.75
#